data_AF-A0AAD7J298-F1
#
_entry.id   AF-A0AAD7J298-F1
#
_cell.length_a   1.000
_cell.length_b   1.000
_cell.length_c   1.000
_cell.angle_alpha   90.00
_cell.angle_beta   90.00
_cell.angle_gamma   90.00
#
_symmetry.space_group_name_H-M   'P 1'
#
loop_
_entity.id
_entity.type
_entity.pdbx_description
1 polymer ?
#
loop_
_entity_poly.entity_id
_entity_poly.type
_entity_poly.pdbx_seq_one_letter_code
_entity_poly.pdbx_strand_id
1 'polypeptide(L)'
;LQELLNAFREHYHRYERTVREAIANSADAVVLWRLGDDLNQYMGLVNEHSAIFEPAEFSLITHNIGAMENDVRLQYEQVVDQTHHGHPIVVETIHTGAPGRPAIEIDPDFLRWAYSLRSTSSIARFLGVTRSVVRNALLEHGIAQPQQQPATLAAAHNNLNGISSFTGPLSAISDDELDNLLISLCRHYRRAGITMFNGMLRRL
;
A
#
# COMPACT_ATOMS: atom_id res chain seq x y z
N LEU A 1 7.48 34.76 26.46
CA LEU A 1 6.32 33.95 26.92
C LEU A 1 5.05 34.29 26.15
N GLN A 2 4.62 35.57 26.11
CA GLN A 2 3.42 35.95 25.34
C GLN A 2 3.50 35.60 23.85
N GLU A 3 4.64 35.83 23.21
CA GLU A 3 4.85 35.47 21.79
C GLU A 3 4.73 33.97 21.56
N LEU A 4 5.29 33.16 22.47
CA LEU A 4 5.21 31.70 22.39
C LEU A 4 3.77 31.20 22.54
N LEU A 5 3.01 31.76 23.50
CA LEU A 5 1.60 31.44 23.69
C LEU A 5 0.77 31.79 22.43
N ASN A 6 1.05 32.94 21.81
CA ASN A 6 0.41 33.32 20.55
C ASN A 6 0.75 32.35 19.42
N ALA A 7 1.99 31.86 19.34
CA ALA A 7 2.41 30.86 18.35
C ALA A 7 1.66 29.53 18.53
N PHE A 8 1.47 29.06 19.77
CA PHE A 8 0.63 27.88 20.05
C PHE A 8 -0.81 28.09 19.60
N ARG A 9 -1.41 29.25 19.92
CA ARG A 9 -2.80 29.56 19.47
C ARG A 9 -2.93 29.57 17.95
N GLU A 10 -1.96 30.15 17.25
CA GLU A 10 -1.93 30.15 15.78
C GLU A 10 -1.81 28.73 15.22
N HIS A 11 -0.91 27.90 15.76
CA HIS A 11 -0.76 26.49 15.38
C HIS A 11 -2.03 25.68 15.63
N TYR A 12 -2.68 25.88 16.79
CA TYR A 12 -3.96 25.24 17.11
C TYR A 12 -5.03 25.56 16.05
N HIS A 13 -5.22 26.84 15.69
CA HIS A 13 -6.21 27.23 14.69
C HIS A 13 -5.88 26.72 13.28
N ARG A 14 -4.58 26.57 12.98
CA ARG A 14 -4.14 25.94 11.74
C ARG A 14 -4.56 24.47 11.69
N TYR A 15 -4.30 23.71 12.76
CA TYR A 15 -4.74 22.31 12.84
C TYR A 15 -6.26 22.17 12.78
N GLU A 16 -6.99 23.01 13.51
CA GLU A 16 -8.45 23.05 13.48
C GLU A 16 -8.99 23.21 12.04
N ARG A 17 -8.40 24.16 11.29
CA ARG A 17 -8.75 24.38 9.87
C ARG A 17 -8.39 23.17 9.01
N THR A 18 -7.18 22.64 9.15
CA THR A 18 -6.71 21.48 8.37
C THR A 18 -7.55 20.23 8.64
N VAL A 19 -7.92 19.94 9.89
CA VAL A 19 -8.81 18.83 10.26
C VAL A 19 -10.18 19.02 9.62
N ARG A 20 -10.77 20.22 9.75
CA ARG A 20 -12.07 20.54 9.15
C ARG A 20 -12.06 20.37 7.63
N GLU A 21 -11.02 20.85 6.96
CA GLU A 21 -10.85 20.72 5.51
C GLU A 21 -10.62 19.26 5.09
N ALA A 22 -9.81 18.49 5.84
CA ALA A 22 -9.55 17.09 5.54
C ALA A 22 -10.81 16.22 5.64
N ILE A 23 -11.62 16.45 6.67
CA ILE A 23 -12.90 15.74 6.87
C ILE A 23 -13.91 16.16 5.79
N ALA A 24 -14.06 17.47 5.53
CA ALA A 24 -15.02 17.97 4.54
C ALA A 24 -14.73 17.46 3.12
N ASN A 25 -13.46 17.27 2.77
CA ASN A 25 -13.05 16.87 1.42
C ASN A 25 -12.79 15.35 1.25
N SER A 26 -13.14 14.52 2.25
CA SER A 26 -12.87 13.07 2.23
C SER A 26 -11.40 12.76 1.89
N ALA A 27 -10.47 13.32 2.67
CA ALA A 27 -9.04 13.14 2.46
C ALA A 27 -8.63 11.64 2.43
N ASP A 28 -7.54 11.36 1.71
CA ASP A 28 -6.95 10.02 1.63
C ASP A 28 -6.51 9.53 3.03
N ALA A 29 -6.54 8.22 3.26
CA ALA A 29 -6.16 7.57 4.51
C ALA A 29 -4.73 7.94 4.93
N VAL A 30 -3.81 8.13 3.97
CA VAL A 30 -2.43 8.57 4.24
C VAL A 30 -2.39 9.98 4.84
N VAL A 31 -3.23 10.89 4.34
CA VAL A 31 -3.29 12.28 4.83
C VAL A 31 -3.87 12.30 6.25
N LEU A 32 -4.96 11.55 6.48
CA LEU A 32 -5.57 11.43 7.80
C LEU A 32 -4.62 10.82 8.83
N TRP A 33 -3.88 9.78 8.45
CA TRP A 33 -2.87 9.16 9.32
C TRP A 33 -1.76 10.15 9.71
N ARG A 34 -1.20 10.89 8.74
CA ARG A 34 -0.18 11.92 9.02
C ARG A 34 -0.71 13.03 9.91
N LEU A 35 -1.93 13.49 9.65
CA LEU A 35 -2.56 14.53 10.46
C LEU A 35 -2.77 14.07 11.91
N GLY A 36 -3.08 12.78 12.13
CA GLY A 36 -3.13 12.19 13.47
C GLY A 36 -1.78 12.18 14.17
N ASP A 37 -0.69 11.87 13.46
CA ASP A 37 0.68 11.92 14.01
C ASP A 37 1.09 13.36 14.37
N ASP A 38 0.82 14.32 13.49
CA ASP A 38 1.09 15.74 13.70
C ASP A 38 0.33 16.29 14.93
N LEU A 39 -0.94 15.89 15.13
CA LEU A 39 -1.73 16.27 16.31
C LEU A 39 -1.16 15.69 17.60
N ASN A 40 -0.72 14.43 17.59
CA ASN A 40 -0.08 13.79 18.74
C ASN A 40 1.24 14.48 19.10
N GLN A 41 2.06 14.81 18.09
CA GLN A 41 3.29 15.56 18.31
C GLN A 41 3.00 16.94 18.90
N TYR A 42 2.00 17.64 18.35
CA TYR A 42 1.59 18.96 18.85
C TYR A 42 1.06 18.89 20.30
N MET A 43 0.26 17.87 20.64
CA MET A 43 -0.18 17.62 22.01
C MET A 43 1.02 17.41 22.96
N GLY A 44 2.05 16.70 22.52
CA GLY A 44 3.31 16.54 23.26
C GLY A 44 3.95 17.89 23.60
N LEU A 45 4.05 18.80 22.62
CA LEU A 45 4.61 20.15 22.80
C LEU A 45 3.77 21.01 23.74
N VAL A 46 2.43 20.94 23.63
CA VAL A 46 1.50 21.64 24.52
C VAL A 46 1.66 21.17 25.97
N ASN A 47 1.79 19.86 26.19
CA ASN A 47 1.99 19.28 27.52
C ASN A 47 3.33 19.71 28.13
N GLU A 48 4.42 19.67 27.35
CA GLU A 48 5.75 20.13 27.77
C GLU A 48 5.74 21.59 28.22
N HIS A 49 4.95 22.43 27.54
CA HIS A 49 4.85 23.86 27.82
C HIS A 49 3.63 24.23 28.67
N SER A 50 3.00 23.27 29.37
CA SER A 50 1.76 23.50 30.13
C SER A 50 1.81 24.70 31.10
N ALA A 51 2.98 25.02 31.65
CA ALA A 51 3.19 26.15 32.57
C ALA A 51 2.97 27.54 31.96
N ILE A 52 2.98 27.70 30.63
CA ILE A 52 2.76 29.00 29.96
C ILE A 52 1.27 29.31 29.76
N PHE A 53 0.39 28.32 29.94
CA PHE A 53 -1.04 28.43 29.72
C PHE A 53 -1.77 28.75 31.03
N GLU A 54 -2.89 29.46 30.91
CA GLU A 54 -3.86 29.48 32.01
C GLU A 54 -4.45 28.07 32.19
N PRO A 55 -4.69 27.57 33.42
CA PRO A 55 -5.21 26.23 33.63
C PRO A 55 -6.52 25.92 32.88
N ALA A 56 -7.40 26.93 32.75
CA ALA A 56 -8.63 26.81 31.99
C ALA A 56 -8.39 26.69 30.47
N GLU A 57 -7.47 27.50 29.92
CA GLU A 57 -7.09 27.45 28.52
C GLU A 57 -6.39 26.13 28.16
N PHE A 58 -5.48 25.66 29.02
CA PHE A 58 -4.81 24.37 28.84
C PHE A 58 -5.81 23.21 28.80
N SER A 59 -6.77 23.20 29.73
CA SER A 59 -7.84 22.18 29.77
C SER A 59 -8.70 22.21 28.51
N LEU A 60 -9.00 23.40 27.97
CA LEU A 60 -9.77 23.56 26.74
C LEU A 60 -8.99 23.06 25.52
N ILE A 61 -7.73 23.46 25.38
CA ILE A 61 -6.88 23.07 24.24
C ILE A 61 -6.68 21.55 24.23
N THR A 62 -6.34 20.95 25.37
CA THR A 62 -6.15 19.49 25.48
C THR A 62 -7.43 18.73 25.14
N HIS A 63 -8.58 19.19 25.62
CA HIS A 63 -9.88 18.60 25.26
C HIS A 63 -10.16 18.68 23.75
N ASN A 64 -9.96 19.85 23.14
CA ASN A 64 -10.24 20.06 21.73
C ASN A 64 -9.29 19.29 20.81
N ILE A 65 -8.01 19.20 21.15
CA ILE A 65 -7.05 18.38 20.39
C ILE A 65 -7.46 16.91 20.46
N GLY A 66 -7.83 16.40 21.65
CA GLY A 66 -8.32 15.02 21.79
C GLY A 66 -9.59 14.75 20.98
N ALA A 67 -10.48 15.73 20.86
CA ALA A 67 -11.65 15.64 19.98
C ALA A 67 -11.24 15.57 18.50
N MET A 68 -10.33 16.45 18.04
CA MET A 68 -9.80 16.44 16.67
C MET A 68 -9.11 15.12 16.32
N GLU A 69 -8.30 14.56 17.22
CA GLU A 69 -7.66 13.25 17.03
C GLU A 69 -8.69 12.13 16.87
N ASN A 70 -9.74 12.14 17.70
CA ASN A 70 -10.80 11.16 17.59
C ASN A 70 -11.56 11.28 16.26
N ASP A 71 -11.85 12.49 15.81
CA ASP A 71 -12.52 12.74 14.53
C ASP A 71 -11.67 12.26 13.34
N VAL A 72 -10.37 12.58 13.34
CA VAL A 72 -9.42 12.11 12.33
C VAL A 72 -9.34 10.58 12.32
N ARG A 73 -9.30 9.94 13.49
CA ARG A 73 -9.27 8.48 13.61
C ARG A 73 -10.55 7.83 13.09
N LEU A 74 -11.72 8.33 13.45
CA LEU A 74 -12.99 7.81 12.95
C LEU A 74 -13.09 7.96 11.43
N GLN A 75 -12.65 9.09 10.89
CA GLN A 75 -12.63 9.30 9.44
C GLN A 75 -11.64 8.36 8.75
N TYR A 76 -10.47 8.12 9.36
CA TYR A 76 -9.50 7.16 8.86
C TYR A 76 -10.08 5.75 8.82
N GLU A 77 -10.70 5.29 9.90
CA GLU A 77 -11.37 3.99 9.97
C GLU A 77 -12.44 3.87 8.88
N GLN A 78 -13.25 4.90 8.67
CA GLN A 78 -14.26 4.92 7.60
C GLN A 78 -13.64 4.85 6.20
N VAL A 79 -12.59 5.62 5.92
CA VAL A 79 -11.92 5.58 4.60
C VAL A 79 -11.26 4.22 4.39
N VAL A 80 -10.64 3.67 5.43
CA VAL A 80 -10.07 2.33 5.42
C VAL A 80 -11.16 1.30 5.14
N ASP A 81 -12.27 1.29 5.87
CA ASP A 81 -13.37 0.35 5.64
C ASP A 81 -13.97 0.49 4.23
N GLN A 82 -14.18 1.73 3.75
CA GLN A 82 -14.61 2.00 2.37
C GLN A 82 -13.59 1.51 1.33
N THR A 83 -12.30 1.51 1.64
CA THR A 83 -11.27 0.92 0.76
C THR A 83 -11.21 -0.60 0.86
N HIS A 84 -11.55 -1.19 2.01
CA HIS A 84 -11.63 -2.63 2.21
C HIS A 84 -12.86 -3.26 1.54
N HIS A 85 -13.89 -2.46 1.21
CA HIS A 85 -15.04 -2.93 0.43
C HIS A 85 -14.77 -3.16 -1.06
N GLY A 86 -13.54 -2.94 -1.53
CA GLY A 86 -13.08 -3.48 -2.79
C GLY A 86 -11.65 -3.96 -2.61
N HIS A 87 -11.46 -5.25 -2.30
CA HIS A 87 -10.28 -5.89 -2.88
C HIS A 87 -10.36 -5.57 -4.37
N PRO A 88 -9.39 -4.83 -4.97
CA PRO A 88 -9.34 -4.80 -6.43
C PRO A 88 -9.45 -6.26 -6.84
N ILE A 89 -10.44 -6.57 -7.68
CA ILE A 89 -10.67 -7.95 -8.11
C ILE A 89 -9.49 -8.25 -9.03
N VAL A 90 -8.37 -8.61 -8.41
CA VAL A 90 -7.12 -8.92 -9.10
C VAL A 90 -7.31 -10.19 -9.91
N VAL A 91 -8.24 -11.05 -9.48
CA VAL A 91 -8.58 -12.31 -10.13
C VAL A 91 -10.08 -12.40 -10.25
N GLU A 92 -10.58 -12.39 -11.48
CA GLU A 92 -11.99 -12.62 -11.78
C GLU A 92 -12.16 -13.98 -12.45
N THR A 93 -13.23 -14.69 -12.08
CA THR A 93 -13.60 -15.95 -12.72
C THR A 93 -14.73 -15.69 -13.71
N ILE A 94 -14.38 -15.63 -14.99
CA ILE A 94 -15.32 -15.30 -16.07
C ILE A 94 -16.01 -16.57 -16.55
N HIS A 95 -17.34 -16.55 -16.48
CA HIS A 95 -18.19 -17.62 -16.98
C HIS A 95 -18.63 -17.27 -18.41
N THR A 96 -18.01 -17.91 -19.41
CA THR A 96 -18.25 -17.61 -20.84
C THR A 96 -19.51 -18.26 -21.41
N GLY A 97 -20.29 -18.98 -20.59
CA GLY A 97 -21.51 -19.70 -21.02
C GLY A 97 -21.27 -20.95 -21.88
N ALA A 98 -20.03 -21.18 -22.33
CA ALA A 98 -19.64 -22.40 -23.04
C ALA A 98 -19.36 -23.55 -22.07
N PRO A 99 -19.64 -24.81 -22.45
CA PRO A 99 -19.24 -25.96 -21.66
C PRO A 99 -17.71 -26.00 -21.52
N GLY A 100 -17.21 -25.84 -20.30
CA GLY A 100 -15.78 -25.78 -20.02
C GLY A 100 -15.46 -25.27 -18.62
N ARG A 101 -14.18 -25.32 -18.25
CA ARG A 101 -13.68 -24.70 -17.01
C ARG A 101 -13.75 -23.17 -17.15
N PRO A 102 -14.27 -22.42 -16.15
CA PRO A 102 -14.28 -20.96 -16.19
C PRO A 102 -12.89 -20.37 -16.43
N ALA A 103 -12.84 -19.30 -17.22
CA ALA A 103 -11.60 -18.57 -17.47
C ALA A 103 -11.24 -17.75 -16.23
N ILE A 104 -9.96 -17.70 -15.90
CA ILE A 104 -9.44 -16.86 -14.81
C ILE A 104 -8.78 -15.65 -15.48
N GLU A 105 -9.38 -14.48 -15.35
CA GLU A 105 -8.79 -13.21 -15.79
C GLU A 105 -8.04 -12.60 -14.60
N ILE A 106 -6.82 -12.11 -14.86
CA ILE A 106 -6.01 -11.43 -13.86
C ILE A 106 -5.74 -10.03 -14.37
N ASP A 107 -5.94 -9.01 -13.53
CA ASP A 107 -5.69 -7.61 -13.89
C ASP A 107 -4.27 -7.44 -14.49
N PRO A 108 -4.16 -6.93 -15.75
CA PRO A 108 -2.88 -6.82 -16.45
C PRO A 108 -1.93 -5.82 -15.78
N ASP A 109 -2.44 -4.75 -15.15
CA ASP A 109 -1.60 -3.75 -14.48
C ASP A 109 -1.05 -4.31 -13.17
N PHE A 110 -1.88 -5.05 -12.43
CA PHE A 110 -1.42 -5.86 -11.31
C PHE A 110 -0.34 -6.86 -11.73
N LEU A 111 -0.56 -7.62 -12.81
CA LEU A 111 0.43 -8.61 -13.28
C LEU A 111 1.75 -7.95 -13.68
N ARG A 112 1.70 -6.82 -14.37
CA ARG A 112 2.88 -6.09 -14.83
C ARG A 112 3.70 -5.59 -13.63
N TRP A 113 3.03 -5.05 -12.62
CA TRP A 113 3.66 -4.65 -11.36
C TRP A 113 4.19 -5.85 -10.56
N ALA A 114 3.39 -6.90 -10.37
CA ALA A 114 3.78 -8.05 -9.56
C ALA A 114 4.95 -8.82 -10.19
N TYR A 115 4.99 -8.91 -11.52
CA TYR A 115 6.05 -9.61 -12.26
C TYR A 115 7.39 -8.88 -12.22
N SER A 116 7.41 -7.55 -12.07
CA SER A 116 8.66 -6.80 -11.89
C SER A 116 9.30 -7.05 -10.52
N LEU A 117 8.50 -7.43 -9.51
CA LEU A 117 8.95 -7.59 -8.12
C LEU A 117 9.08 -9.05 -7.67
N ARG A 118 8.36 -9.97 -8.31
CA ARG A 118 8.19 -11.34 -7.80
C ARG A 118 8.26 -12.38 -8.91
N SER A 119 8.70 -13.57 -8.55
CA SER A 119 8.63 -14.72 -9.45
C SER A 119 7.19 -15.15 -9.70
N THR A 120 6.92 -15.76 -10.86
CA THR A 120 5.61 -16.33 -11.22
C THR A 120 5.08 -17.31 -10.17
N SER A 121 5.97 -18.06 -9.51
CA SER A 121 5.61 -18.97 -8.41
C SER A 121 5.07 -18.21 -7.19
N SER A 122 5.70 -17.09 -6.82
CA SER A 122 5.25 -16.27 -5.70
C SER A 122 3.92 -15.58 -6.02
N ILE A 123 3.74 -15.10 -7.24
CA ILE A 123 2.50 -14.46 -7.70
C ILE A 123 1.36 -15.49 -7.66
N ALA A 124 1.57 -16.68 -8.22
CA ALA A 124 0.58 -17.76 -8.23
C ALA A 124 0.12 -18.14 -6.82
N ARG A 125 1.07 -18.28 -5.87
CA ARG A 125 0.76 -18.55 -4.45
C ARG A 125 -0.02 -17.41 -3.80
N PHE A 126 0.30 -16.15 -4.12
CA PHE A 126 -0.40 -14.99 -3.59
C PHE A 126 -1.85 -14.93 -4.09
N LEU A 127 -2.06 -15.19 -5.38
CA LEU A 127 -3.37 -15.16 -6.03
C LEU A 127 -4.22 -16.42 -5.81
N GLY A 128 -3.65 -17.48 -5.22
CA GLY A 128 -4.34 -18.77 -5.07
C GLY A 128 -4.57 -19.51 -6.40
N VAL A 129 -3.77 -19.22 -7.44
CA VAL A 129 -3.88 -19.86 -8.76
C VAL A 129 -2.64 -20.71 -9.07
N THR A 130 -2.69 -21.51 -10.14
CA THR A 130 -1.51 -22.28 -10.57
C THR A 130 -0.50 -21.40 -11.31
N ARG A 131 0.77 -21.79 -11.30
CA ARG A 131 1.84 -21.09 -12.05
C ARG A 131 1.57 -21.00 -13.55
N SER A 132 0.89 -22.01 -14.10
CA SER A 132 0.52 -22.02 -15.52
C SER A 132 -0.49 -20.92 -15.86
N VAL A 133 -1.43 -20.62 -14.95
CA VAL A 133 -2.42 -19.56 -15.15
C VAL A 133 -1.73 -18.20 -15.19
N VAL A 134 -0.86 -17.91 -14.22
CA VAL A 134 -0.08 -16.66 -14.20
C VAL A 134 0.80 -16.54 -15.45
N ARG A 135 1.49 -17.62 -15.84
CA ARG A 135 2.32 -17.63 -17.05
C ARG A 135 1.49 -17.33 -18.31
N ASN A 136 0.35 -17.97 -18.47
CA ASN A 136 -0.51 -17.77 -19.63
C ASN A 136 -1.03 -16.33 -19.69
N ALA A 137 -1.49 -15.78 -18.56
CA ALA A 137 -1.94 -14.39 -18.48
C ALA A 137 -0.81 -13.40 -18.81
N LEU A 138 0.41 -13.64 -18.33
CA LEU A 138 1.58 -12.82 -18.69
C LEU A 138 1.89 -12.83 -20.19
N LEU A 139 1.72 -13.99 -20.85
CA LEU A 139 1.92 -14.13 -22.29
C LEU A 139 0.77 -13.47 -23.07
N GLU A 140 -0.47 -13.67 -22.64
CA GLU A 140 -1.69 -13.13 -23.25
C GLU A 140 -1.71 -11.59 -23.24
N HIS A 141 -1.31 -10.98 -22.13
CA HIS A 141 -1.19 -9.52 -22.01
C HIS A 141 0.11 -8.95 -22.60
N GLY A 142 0.97 -9.78 -23.19
CA GLY A 142 2.25 -9.34 -23.76
C GLY A 142 3.26 -8.80 -22.74
N ILE A 143 3.11 -9.15 -21.46
CA ILE A 143 4.02 -8.73 -20.37
C ILE A 143 5.29 -9.59 -20.38
N ALA A 144 5.16 -10.88 -20.70
CA ALA A 144 6.28 -11.80 -20.86
C ALA A 144 6.38 -12.29 -22.32
N GLN A 145 7.59 -12.61 -22.75
CA GLN A 145 7.82 -13.27 -24.03
C GLN A 145 7.85 -14.80 -23.85
N PRO A 146 7.37 -15.60 -24.82
CA PRO A 146 7.55 -17.04 -24.79
C PRO A 146 9.04 -17.37 -24.73
N GLN A 147 9.47 -17.97 -23.62
CA GLN A 147 10.83 -18.52 -23.55
C GLN A 147 10.94 -19.64 -24.58
N GLN A 148 11.84 -19.47 -25.55
CA GLN A 148 12.25 -20.57 -26.42
C GLN A 148 12.72 -21.68 -25.50
N GLN A 149 12.09 -22.85 -25.59
CA GLN A 149 12.60 -24.03 -24.92
C GLN A 149 14.06 -24.16 -25.35
N PRO A 150 15.03 -24.23 -24.42
CA PRO A 150 16.42 -24.40 -24.80
C PRO A 150 16.46 -25.59 -25.73
N ALA A 151 16.81 -25.33 -26.99
CA ALA A 151 16.83 -26.34 -28.03
C ALA A 151 17.62 -27.50 -27.46
N THR A 152 16.91 -28.62 -27.26
CA THR A 152 17.42 -29.75 -26.51
C THR A 152 18.77 -30.12 -27.11
N LEU A 153 19.84 -29.98 -26.32
CA LEU A 153 21.08 -30.70 -26.51
C LEU A 153 20.77 -32.19 -26.25
N ALA A 154 19.96 -32.77 -27.12
CA ALA A 154 19.36 -34.10 -27.00
C ALA A 154 20.36 -35.24 -27.23
N ALA A 155 21.66 -35.03 -27.01
CA ALA A 155 22.68 -36.00 -27.36
C ALA A 155 23.46 -36.59 -26.18
N ALA A 156 23.38 -36.05 -24.96
CA ALA A 156 24.20 -36.60 -23.88
C ALA A 156 23.67 -36.30 -22.48
N HIS A 157 22.77 -37.14 -21.97
CA HIS A 157 22.90 -37.80 -20.66
C HIS A 157 21.52 -38.23 -20.15
N ASN A 158 21.29 -39.54 -20.18
CA ASN A 158 20.27 -40.20 -19.39
C ASN A 158 20.56 -39.98 -17.90
N ASN A 159 19.49 -39.78 -17.13
CA ASN A 159 19.45 -39.68 -15.67
C ASN A 159 20.07 -38.43 -15.05
N LEU A 160 19.21 -37.45 -14.73
CA LEU A 160 19.08 -36.89 -13.38
C LEU A 160 17.86 -35.96 -13.33
N ASN A 161 16.98 -36.21 -12.34
CA ASN A 161 15.84 -35.35 -11.98
C ASN A 161 16.35 -33.96 -11.52
N GLY A 162 16.70 -33.11 -12.48
CA GLY A 162 17.12 -31.75 -12.24
C GLY A 162 15.94 -30.86 -11.90
N ILE A 163 15.72 -30.61 -10.62
CA ILE A 163 14.93 -29.46 -10.15
C ILE A 163 15.69 -28.20 -10.58
N SER A 164 15.24 -27.55 -11.66
CA SER A 164 15.77 -26.27 -12.08
C SER A 164 15.30 -25.18 -11.12
N SER A 165 16.13 -24.85 -10.14
CA SER A 165 15.89 -23.73 -9.23
C SER A 165 16.06 -22.42 -10.01
N PHE A 166 14.94 -21.74 -10.25
CA PHE A 166 14.90 -20.38 -10.79
C PHE A 166 15.24 -19.39 -9.68
N THR A 167 16.53 -19.07 -9.51
CA THR A 167 16.94 -17.84 -8.84
C THR A 167 17.01 -16.77 -9.92
N GLY A 168 16.01 -15.88 -9.96
CA GLY A 168 16.13 -14.65 -10.75
C GLY A 168 17.36 -13.86 -10.26
N PRO A 169 17.99 -13.05 -11.13
CA PRO A 169 19.10 -12.20 -10.72
C PRO A 169 18.68 -11.37 -9.51
N LEU A 170 19.51 -11.37 -8.46
CA LEU A 170 19.36 -10.46 -7.33
C LEU A 170 19.41 -9.04 -7.90
N SER A 171 18.28 -8.34 -7.91
CA SER A 171 18.21 -6.99 -8.46
C SER A 171 19.17 -6.07 -7.71
N ALA A 172 20.11 -5.47 -8.44
CA ALA A 172 20.98 -4.41 -7.95
C ALA A 172 20.23 -3.07 -7.92
N ILE A 173 19.04 -3.05 -7.31
CA ILE A 173 18.23 -1.84 -7.20
C ILE A 173 18.94 -0.87 -6.25
N SER A 174 19.16 0.35 -6.72
CA SER A 174 19.65 1.42 -5.85
C SER A 174 18.54 1.92 -4.92
N ASP A 175 18.91 2.59 -3.83
CA ASP A 175 17.95 3.11 -2.84
C ASP A 175 17.01 4.16 -3.48
N ASP A 176 17.55 5.02 -4.35
CA ASP A 176 16.76 6.00 -5.11
C ASP A 176 15.76 5.33 -6.06
N GLU A 177 16.12 4.21 -6.69
CA GLU A 177 15.19 3.42 -7.52
C GLU A 177 14.11 2.75 -6.68
N LEU A 178 14.45 2.30 -5.46
CA LEU A 178 13.50 1.74 -4.52
C LEU A 178 12.45 2.79 -4.09
N ASP A 179 12.90 4.00 -3.76
CA ASP A 179 12.02 5.12 -3.39
C ASP A 179 11.12 5.56 -4.55
N ASN A 180 11.66 5.65 -5.76
CA ASN A 180 10.87 5.96 -6.95
C ASN A 180 9.84 4.87 -7.25
N LEU A 181 10.19 3.60 -7.03
CA LEU A 181 9.27 2.48 -7.17
C LEU A 181 8.16 2.56 -6.12
N LEU A 182 8.50 2.85 -4.85
CA LEU A 182 7.56 3.12 -3.77
C LEU A 182 6.58 4.26 -4.09
N ILE A 183 7.09 5.40 -4.59
CA ILE A 183 6.27 6.54 -4.99
C ILE A 183 5.33 6.17 -6.14
N SER A 184 5.82 5.44 -7.15
CA SER A 184 5.02 4.98 -8.28
C SER A 184 3.92 4.01 -7.83
N LEU A 185 4.24 3.11 -6.91
CA LEU A 185 3.32 2.13 -6.31
C LEU A 185 2.22 2.83 -5.50
N CYS A 186 2.59 3.82 -4.69
CA CYS A 186 1.63 4.66 -3.94
C CYS A 186 0.73 5.49 -4.87
N ARG A 187 1.24 5.94 -6.02
CA ARG A 187 0.44 6.65 -7.04
C ARG A 187 -0.53 5.70 -7.77
N HIS A 188 -0.10 4.49 -8.09
CA HIS A 188 -0.88 3.53 -8.87
C HIS A 188 -1.91 2.77 -8.02
N TYR A 189 -1.55 2.40 -6.79
CA TYR A 189 -2.41 1.70 -5.84
C TYR A 189 -2.78 2.58 -4.66
N ARG A 190 -3.36 3.75 -4.96
CA ARG A 190 -3.78 4.75 -3.97
C ARG A 190 -4.61 4.17 -2.81
N ARG A 191 -5.28 3.03 -3.03
CA ARG A 191 -6.18 2.36 -2.07
C ARG A 191 -5.71 0.97 -1.59
N ALA A 192 -4.68 0.36 -2.18
CA ALA A 192 -4.23 -1.00 -1.84
C ALA A 192 -2.79 -1.09 -1.31
N GLY A 193 -2.02 0.01 -1.38
CA GLY A 193 -0.60 0.03 -1.03
C GLY A 193 -0.29 -0.43 0.40
N ILE A 194 -1.02 0.09 1.40
CA ILE A 194 -0.68 -0.14 2.82
C ILE A 194 -0.79 -1.63 3.21
N THR A 195 -1.87 -2.30 2.80
CA THR A 195 -2.12 -3.71 3.15
C THR A 195 -1.19 -4.65 2.37
N MET A 196 -0.86 -4.32 1.12
CA MET A 196 0.13 -5.08 0.36
C MET A 196 1.53 -4.94 0.96
N PHE A 197 1.97 -3.72 1.30
CA PHE A 197 3.28 -3.47 1.92
C PHE A 197 3.46 -4.19 3.26
N ASN A 198 2.44 -4.18 4.13
CA ASN A 198 2.47 -4.91 5.39
C ASN A 198 2.66 -6.43 5.18
N GLY A 199 2.06 -6.98 4.12
CA GLY A 199 2.28 -8.37 3.71
C GLY A 199 3.65 -8.65 3.10
N MET A 200 4.29 -7.65 2.47
CA MET A 200 5.65 -7.78 1.90
C MET A 200 6.73 -7.72 2.98
N LEU A 201 6.62 -6.76 3.91
CA LEU A 201 7.61 -6.53 4.97
C LEU A 201 7.61 -7.62 6.04
N ARG A 202 6.47 -8.26 6.33
CA ARG A 202 6.40 -9.40 7.26
C ARG A 202 7.04 -10.70 6.73
N ARG A 203 7.49 -10.74 5.48
CA ARG A 203 8.03 -11.94 4.82
C ARG A 203 9.49 -11.82 4.36
N LEU A 204 10.12 -10.69 4.61
CA LEU A 204 11.58 -10.55 4.60
C LEU A 204 12.12 -10.91 5.99
#